data_AF-A0A380E3D8-F1
#
_entry.id   AF-A0A380E3D8-F1
#
_cell.length_a   1.000
_cell.length_b   1.000
_cell.length_c   1.000
_cell.angle_alpha   90.00
_cell.angle_beta   90.00
_cell.angle_gamma   90.00
#
_symmetry.space_group_name_H-M   'P 1'
#
loop_
_entity.id
_entity.type
_entity.pdbx_description
1 polymer ?
#
loop_
_entity_poly.entity_id
_entity_poly.type
_entity_poly.pdbx_seq_one_letter_code
_entity_poly.pdbx_strand_id
1 'polypeptide(L)'
;MLFFIIGSLVYITGYRQYQYLNGLAKKEPLFGVAFIIMIFAIGGVPPFSGFPGKVLIFQGALQNGNYIGLALMIITSLIAMYSLFRILFYMYFGDKDGEEVNFKKIPIYRKRILSILVVVVIAIGIAAPVVLNVTSDATELNTSDQLYQKLVNPHLKGED
;
A
#
# COMPACT_ATOMS: atom_id res chain seq x y z
N MET A 1 -4.36 2.74 4.43
CA MET A 1 -3.47 3.19 5.52
C MET A 1 -2.91 4.60 5.28
N LEU A 2 -2.32 4.91 4.10
CA LEU A 2 -1.77 6.25 3.80
C LEU A 2 -2.72 7.42 4.11
N PHE A 3 -3.95 7.38 3.57
CA PHE A 3 -4.96 8.42 3.82
C PHE A 3 -5.35 8.55 5.30
N PHE A 4 -5.30 7.46 6.06
CA PHE A 4 -5.58 7.49 7.49
C PHE A 4 -4.48 8.23 8.28
N ILE A 5 -3.21 8.03 7.88
CA ILE A 5 -2.08 8.76 8.45
C ILE A 5 -2.25 10.25 8.14
N ILE A 6 -2.33 10.63 6.86
CA ILE A 6 -2.44 12.03 6.44
C ILE A 6 -3.68 12.69 7.06
N GLY A 7 -4.84 12.04 7.00
CA GLY A 7 -6.08 12.57 7.59
C GLY A 7 -6.01 12.72 9.11
N SER A 8 -5.23 11.89 9.81
CA SER A 8 -4.98 12.06 11.24
C SER A 8 -4.03 13.21 11.54
N LEU A 9 -3.04 13.46 10.66
CA LEU A 9 -2.14 14.59 10.78
C LEU A 9 -2.86 15.91 10.51
N VAL A 10 -3.64 16.00 9.43
CA VAL A 10 -4.49 17.17 9.14
C VAL A 10 -5.48 17.43 10.27
N TYR A 11 -6.03 16.38 10.89
CA TYR A 11 -6.96 16.53 12.03
C TYR A 11 -6.31 17.17 13.26
N ILE A 12 -5.03 16.86 13.55
CA ILE A 12 -4.34 17.41 14.74
C ILE A 12 -3.63 18.74 14.47
N THR A 13 -3.24 19.02 13.23
CA THR A 13 -2.52 20.26 12.87
C THR A 13 -3.43 21.32 12.26
N GLY A 14 -4.50 20.93 11.57
CA GLY A 14 -5.36 21.83 10.79
C GLY A 14 -4.79 22.22 9.42
N TYR A 15 -3.54 21.89 9.12
CA TYR A 15 -2.88 22.23 7.85
C TYR A 15 -2.92 21.07 6.87
N ARG A 16 -3.22 21.36 5.58
CA ARG A 16 -3.24 20.37 4.49
C ARG A 16 -1.92 20.27 3.75
N GLN A 17 -1.18 21.37 3.62
CA GLN A 17 0.12 21.36 2.98
C GLN A 17 1.14 20.67 3.89
N TYR A 18 1.81 19.66 3.35
CA TYR A 18 2.86 18.92 4.06
C TYR A 18 4.04 19.82 4.48
N GLN A 19 4.19 20.98 3.83
CA GLN A 19 5.24 21.95 4.12
C GLN A 19 5.16 22.53 5.55
N TYR A 20 3.95 22.58 6.12
CA TYR A 20 3.74 23.05 7.49
C TYR A 20 3.75 21.92 8.51
N LEU A 21 3.86 20.65 8.09
CA LEU A 21 3.74 19.50 8.99
C LEU A 21 5.08 19.05 9.60
N ASN A 22 6.08 19.94 9.63
CA ASN A 22 7.45 19.63 10.06
C ASN A 22 7.55 19.30 11.56
N GLY A 23 8.60 18.56 11.95
CA GLY A 23 8.87 18.24 13.35
C GLY A 23 7.94 17.19 13.98
N LEU A 24 7.17 16.47 13.16
CA LEU A 24 6.27 15.42 13.63
C LEU A 24 7.02 14.24 14.29
N ALA A 25 8.28 13.99 13.90
CA ALA A 25 9.10 12.90 14.44
C ALA A 25 9.24 12.91 15.95
N LYS A 26 9.41 14.10 16.54
CA LYS A 26 9.59 14.25 17.99
C LYS A 26 8.28 14.06 18.76
N LYS A 27 7.13 14.31 18.13
CA LYS A 27 5.82 14.26 18.81
C LYS A 27 5.15 12.91 18.72
N GLU A 28 5.16 12.27 17.55
CA GLU A 28 4.35 11.07 17.30
C GLU A 28 5.10 9.98 16.52
N PRO A 29 6.19 9.40 17.09
CA PRO A 29 7.10 8.45 16.42
C PRO A 29 6.38 7.27 15.72
N LEU A 30 5.27 6.80 16.30
CA LEU A 30 4.46 5.71 15.76
C LEU A 30 3.93 6.00 14.34
N PHE A 31 3.52 7.24 14.06
CA PHE A 31 2.94 7.59 12.76
C PHE A 31 4.00 7.58 11.65
N GLY A 32 5.24 7.96 11.95
CA GLY A 32 6.34 7.87 11.00
C GLY A 32 6.76 6.45 10.73
N VAL A 33 6.84 5.58 11.75
CA VAL A 33 7.11 4.15 11.55
C VAL A 33 6.03 3.53 10.67
N ALA A 34 4.76 3.82 10.94
CA ALA A 34 3.67 3.36 10.09
C ALA A 34 3.74 3.92 8.66
N PHE A 35 4.16 5.19 8.49
CA PHE A 35 4.34 5.79 7.17
C PHE A 35 5.48 5.12 6.39
N ILE A 36 6.61 4.81 7.05
CA ILE A 36 7.72 4.05 6.46
C ILE A 36 7.25 2.66 6.02
N ILE A 37 6.51 1.95 6.86
CA ILE A 37 5.91 0.65 6.52
C ILE A 37 4.99 0.78 5.30
N MET A 38 4.19 1.86 5.22
CA MET A 38 3.37 2.12 4.03
C MET A 38 4.22 2.36 2.78
N ILE A 39 5.30 3.13 2.88
CA ILE A 39 6.19 3.41 1.75
C ILE A 39 6.76 2.12 1.20
N PHE A 40 7.24 1.22 2.07
CA PHE A 40 7.77 -0.08 1.65
C PHE A 40 6.68 -1.00 1.09
N ALA A 41 5.47 -0.96 1.65
CA ALA A 41 4.33 -1.69 1.09
C ALA A 41 3.98 -1.21 -0.34
N ILE A 42 3.97 0.11 -0.59
CA ILE A 42 3.73 0.67 -1.94
C ILE A 42 4.90 0.38 -2.88
N GLY A 43 6.13 0.51 -2.37
CA GLY A 43 7.36 0.19 -3.10
C GLY A 43 7.41 -1.29 -3.51
N GLY A 44 6.75 -2.16 -2.76
CA GLY A 44 6.74 -3.60 -3.00
C GLY A 44 8.05 -4.23 -2.52
N VAL A 45 8.52 -3.84 -1.34
CA VAL A 45 9.70 -4.46 -0.71
C VAL A 45 9.23 -5.71 0.06
N PRO A 46 9.92 -6.87 -0.03
CA PRO A 46 9.67 -7.99 0.88
C PRO A 46 9.97 -7.53 2.32
N PRO A 47 9.14 -7.73 3.37
CA PRO A 47 8.02 -8.66 3.58
C PRO A 47 6.62 -8.01 3.57
N PHE A 48 6.40 -6.94 2.82
CA PHE A 48 5.15 -6.17 2.87
C PHE A 48 4.12 -6.62 1.82
N SER A 49 2.83 -6.35 2.08
CA SER A 49 1.70 -6.81 1.27
C SER A 49 1.74 -6.46 -0.21
N GLY A 50 2.47 -5.42 -0.63
CA GLY A 50 2.54 -5.00 -2.03
C GLY A 50 3.57 -5.77 -2.87
N PHE A 51 4.42 -6.60 -2.27
CA PHE A 51 5.42 -7.38 -3.00
C PHE A 51 4.82 -8.54 -3.83
N PRO A 52 3.97 -9.43 -3.27
CA PRO A 52 3.49 -10.62 -3.99
C PRO A 52 2.76 -10.28 -5.30
N GLY A 53 1.90 -9.26 -5.29
CA GLY A 53 1.18 -8.83 -6.48
C GLY A 53 2.10 -8.31 -7.59
N LYS A 54 3.19 -7.60 -7.24
CA LYS A 54 4.17 -7.16 -8.24
C LYS A 54 4.96 -8.31 -8.84
N VAL A 55 5.33 -9.29 -8.02
CA VAL A 55 6.05 -10.48 -8.51
C VAL A 55 5.24 -11.23 -9.55
N LEU A 56 3.93 -11.41 -9.33
CA LEU A 56 3.04 -12.04 -10.33
C LEU A 56 3.01 -11.27 -11.65
N ILE A 57 2.92 -9.93 -11.58
CA ILE A 57 2.91 -9.11 -12.79
C ILE A 57 4.28 -9.16 -13.49
N PHE A 58 5.39 -9.19 -12.75
CA PHE A 58 6.73 -9.37 -13.33
C PHE A 58 6.88 -10.72 -14.03
N GLN A 59 6.41 -11.81 -13.39
CA GLN A 59 6.41 -13.14 -13.98
C GLN A 59 5.56 -13.18 -15.26
N GLY A 60 4.36 -12.61 -15.23
CA GLY A 60 3.48 -12.51 -16.41
C GLY A 60 4.09 -11.66 -17.53
N ALA A 61 4.74 -10.54 -17.21
CA ALA A 61 5.42 -9.71 -18.20
C ALA A 61 6.60 -10.44 -18.85
N LEU A 62 7.40 -11.18 -18.07
CA LEU A 62 8.52 -11.99 -18.56
C LEU A 62 8.03 -13.13 -19.47
N GLN A 63 6.97 -13.84 -19.06
CA GLN A 63 6.38 -14.93 -19.86
C GLN A 63 5.85 -14.45 -21.22
N ASN A 64 5.30 -13.24 -21.26
CA ASN A 64 4.83 -12.60 -22.50
C ASN A 64 5.92 -11.85 -23.28
N GLY A 65 7.19 -11.89 -22.84
CA GLY A 65 8.29 -11.17 -23.47
C GLY A 65 8.19 -9.64 -23.40
N ASN A 66 7.34 -9.09 -22.53
CA ASN A 66 7.09 -7.65 -22.42
C ASN A 66 8.10 -6.97 -21.48
N TYR A 67 9.33 -6.84 -21.95
CA TYR A 67 10.43 -6.22 -21.18
C TYR A 67 10.21 -4.72 -20.93
N ILE A 68 9.54 -4.02 -21.85
CA ILE A 68 9.25 -2.58 -21.73
C ILE A 68 8.25 -2.35 -20.58
N GLY A 69 7.17 -3.14 -20.53
CA GLY A 69 6.18 -3.07 -19.46
C GLY A 69 6.78 -3.37 -18.10
N LEU A 70 7.66 -4.37 -18.03
CA LEU A 70 8.40 -4.70 -16.80
C LEU A 70 9.28 -3.54 -16.34
N ALA A 71 10.06 -2.93 -17.24
CA ALA A 71 10.92 -1.79 -16.90
C ALA A 71 10.11 -0.59 -16.40
N LEU A 72 9.02 -0.23 -17.09
CA LEU A 72 8.13 0.85 -16.68
C LEU A 72 7.50 0.60 -15.32
N MET A 73 7.09 -0.64 -15.03
CA MET A 73 6.51 -0.99 -13.74
C MET A 73 7.49 -0.87 -12.58
N ILE A 74 8.76 -1.25 -12.79
CA ILE A 74 9.83 -1.09 -11.80
C ILE A 74 10.11 0.41 -11.57
N ILE A 75 10.29 1.17 -12.66
CA ILE A 75 10.61 2.61 -12.58
C ILE A 75 9.49 3.38 -11.88
N THR A 76 8.23 3.17 -12.27
CA THR A 76 7.07 3.83 -11.65
C THR A 76 6.94 3.49 -10.17
N SER A 77 7.21 2.24 -9.79
CA SER A 77 7.24 1.81 -8.39
C SER A 77 8.31 2.53 -7.58
N LEU A 78 9.52 2.67 -8.13
CA LEU A 78 10.62 3.37 -7.49
C LEU A 78 10.33 4.88 -7.36
N ILE A 79 9.78 5.50 -8.42
CA ILE A 79 9.38 6.91 -8.39
C ILE A 79 8.30 7.15 -7.32
N ALA A 80 7.29 6.29 -7.24
CA ALA A 80 6.24 6.40 -6.23
C ALA A 80 6.82 6.28 -4.82
N MET A 81 7.70 5.30 -4.59
CA MET A 81 8.38 5.10 -3.32
C MET A 81 9.25 6.31 -2.94
N TYR A 82 10.03 6.83 -3.89
CA TYR A 82 10.89 8.01 -3.71
C TYR A 82 10.08 9.27 -3.37
N SER A 83 8.98 9.50 -4.09
CA SER A 83 8.07 10.63 -3.84
C SER A 83 7.56 10.65 -2.40
N LEU A 84 7.16 9.48 -1.89
CA LEU A 84 6.67 9.36 -0.52
C LEU A 84 7.79 9.46 0.53
N PHE A 85 8.98 8.92 0.25
CA PHE A 85 10.15 9.14 1.10
C PHE A 85 10.49 10.62 1.21
N ARG A 86 10.46 11.38 0.10
CA ARG A 86 10.69 12.82 0.12
C ARG A 86 9.70 13.53 1.05
N ILE A 87 8.42 13.17 0.97
CA ILE A 87 7.37 13.73 1.84
C ILE A 87 7.62 13.35 3.31
N LEU A 88 7.97 12.09 3.59
CA LEU A 88 8.32 11.64 4.93
C LEU A 88 9.50 12.43 5.49
N PHE A 89 10.61 12.53 4.75
CA PHE A 89 11.79 13.25 5.22
C PHE A 89 11.49 14.71 5.54
N TYR A 90 10.74 15.38 4.68
CA TYR A 90 10.34 16.76 4.90
C TYR A 90 9.46 16.91 6.16
N MET A 91 8.39 16.12 6.26
CA MET A 91 7.42 16.20 7.35
C MET A 91 7.98 15.74 8.71
N TYR A 92 8.83 14.71 8.69
CA TYR A 92 9.31 14.07 9.91
C TYR A 92 10.64 14.65 10.40
N PHE A 93 11.59 14.85 9.50
CA PHE A 93 12.96 15.30 9.81
C PHE A 93 13.23 16.77 9.44
N GLY A 94 12.31 17.45 8.76
CA GLY A 94 12.45 18.87 8.45
C GLY A 94 12.56 19.72 9.71
N ASP A 95 13.52 20.64 9.71
CA ASP A 95 13.73 21.58 10.80
C ASP A 95 12.58 22.60 10.88
N LYS A 96 12.41 23.16 12.08
CA LYS A 96 11.36 24.13 12.40
C LYS A 96 11.70 25.52 11.85
N ASP A 97 11.77 25.67 10.54
CA ASP A 97 12.05 26.97 9.92
C ASP A 97 10.77 27.80 9.65
N GLY A 98 9.64 27.45 10.27
CA GLY A 98 8.34 28.10 10.09
C GLY A 98 7.44 28.06 11.34
N GLU A 99 6.23 28.62 11.24
CA GLU A 99 5.26 28.76 12.34
C GLU A 99 5.18 27.51 13.24
N GLU A 100 5.19 27.71 14.56
CA GLU A 100 5.03 26.63 15.52
C GLU A 100 3.65 25.97 15.39
N VAL A 101 3.57 24.91 14.59
CA VAL A 101 2.33 24.16 14.46
C VAL A 101 1.96 23.55 15.81
N ASN A 102 0.83 23.97 16.34
CA ASN A 102 0.30 23.44 17.58
C ASN A 102 -0.35 22.06 17.34
N PHE A 103 0.49 21.03 17.37
CA PHE A 103 0.03 19.65 17.29
C PHE A 103 -0.83 19.29 18.50
N LYS A 104 -2.13 19.09 18.28
CA LYS A 104 -3.02 18.46 19.26
C LYS A 104 -2.61 17.00 19.48
N LYS A 105 -2.87 16.47 20.68
CA LYS A 105 -2.62 15.05 20.98
C LYS A 105 -3.46 14.16 20.06
N ILE A 106 -2.82 13.16 19.45
CA ILE A 106 -3.56 12.15 18.67
C ILE A 106 -4.33 11.26 19.66
N PRO A 107 -5.66 11.13 19.51
CA PRO A 107 -6.45 10.30 20.41
C PRO A 107 -6.09 8.82 20.24
N ILE A 108 -6.15 8.08 21.35
CA ILE A 108 -5.64 6.70 21.44
C ILE A 108 -6.32 5.74 20.45
N TYR A 109 -7.61 5.95 20.15
CA TYR A 109 -8.34 5.11 19.20
C TYR A 109 -7.73 5.16 17.79
N ARG A 110 -7.22 6.32 17.35
CA ARG A 110 -6.55 6.45 16.05
C ARG A 110 -5.21 5.70 16.02
N LYS A 111 -4.46 5.73 17.13
CA LYS A 111 -3.22 4.95 17.28
C LYS A 111 -3.48 3.45 17.22
N ARG A 112 -4.56 2.98 17.89
CA ARG A 112 -4.99 1.57 17.83
C ARG A 112 -5.37 1.15 16.42
N ILE A 113 -6.19 1.93 15.73
CA ILE A 113 -6.58 1.65 14.33
C ILE A 113 -5.34 1.60 13.43
N LEU A 114 -4.42 2.56 13.55
CA LEU A 114 -3.19 2.57 12.79
C LEU A 114 -2.34 1.32 13.04
N SER A 115 -2.21 0.91 14.30
CA SER A 115 -1.44 -0.28 14.68
C SER A 115 -2.04 -1.55 14.08
N ILE A 116 -3.37 -1.68 14.10
CA ILE A 116 -4.08 -2.80 13.45
C ILE A 116 -3.80 -2.80 11.95
N LEU A 117 -3.88 -1.65 11.27
CA LEU A 117 -3.60 -1.55 9.84
C LEU A 117 -2.16 -1.95 9.50
N VAL A 118 -1.19 -1.55 10.33
CA VAL A 118 0.22 -1.95 10.16
C VAL A 118 0.37 -3.47 10.29
N VAL A 119 -0.24 -4.07 11.31
CA VAL A 119 -0.21 -5.53 11.50
C VAL A 119 -0.84 -6.24 10.30
N VAL A 120 -1.97 -5.76 9.79
CA VAL A 120 -2.62 -6.34 8.60
C VAL A 120 -1.72 -6.26 7.36
N VAL A 121 -1.05 -5.13 7.12
CA VAL A 121 -0.12 -4.98 5.98
C VAL A 121 1.04 -5.97 6.06
N ILE A 122 1.60 -6.18 7.24
CA ILE A 122 2.68 -7.15 7.45
C ILE A 122 2.16 -8.58 7.35
N ALA A 123 1.02 -8.87 7.98
CA ALA A 123 0.40 -10.19 7.99
C ALA A 123 0.05 -10.65 6.57
N ILE A 124 -0.51 -9.77 5.72
CA ILE A 124 -0.79 -10.09 4.32
C ILE A 124 0.51 -10.38 3.54
N GLY A 125 1.58 -9.61 3.80
CA GLY A 125 2.88 -9.85 3.16
C GLY A 125 3.51 -11.19 3.55
N ILE A 126 3.41 -11.58 4.83
CA ILE A 126 3.89 -12.88 5.33
C ILE A 126 2.99 -14.03 4.85
N ALA A 127 1.67 -13.85 4.93
CA ALA A 127 0.68 -14.81 4.47
C ALA A 127 0.48 -14.79 2.94
N ALA A 128 1.42 -14.21 2.19
CA ALA A 128 1.38 -14.14 0.75
C ALA A 128 1.03 -15.47 0.07
N PRO A 129 1.59 -16.64 0.46
CA PRO A 129 1.21 -17.91 -0.17
C PRO A 129 -0.28 -18.24 -0.05
N VAL A 130 -0.88 -17.96 1.12
CA VAL A 130 -2.30 -18.21 1.36
C VAL A 130 -3.16 -17.26 0.52
N VAL A 131 -2.78 -15.99 0.47
CA VAL A 131 -3.48 -14.99 -0.36
C VAL A 131 -3.40 -15.37 -1.84
N LEU A 132 -2.23 -15.83 -2.29
CA LEU A 132 -2.01 -16.23 -3.68
C LEU A 132 -2.87 -17.42 -4.10
N ASN A 133 -3.04 -18.42 -3.22
CA ASN A 133 -3.93 -19.56 -3.49
C ASN A 133 -5.38 -19.10 -3.71
N VAL A 134 -5.90 -18.24 -2.83
CA VAL A 134 -7.27 -17.69 -2.98
C VAL A 134 -7.40 -16.87 -4.26
N THR A 135 -6.37 -16.11 -4.65
CA THR A 135 -6.42 -15.37 -5.92
C THR A 135 -6.35 -16.27 -7.15
N SER A 136 -5.76 -17.47 -7.04
CA SER A 136 -5.72 -18.43 -8.14
C SER A 136 -7.13 -18.94 -8.46
N ASP A 137 -7.89 -19.33 -7.43
CA ASP A 137 -9.29 -19.78 -7.59
C ASP A 137 -10.15 -18.69 -8.24
N ALA A 138 -9.97 -17.44 -7.79
CA ALA A 138 -10.68 -16.29 -8.37
C ALA A 138 -10.26 -16.01 -9.82
N THR A 139 -9.00 -16.26 -10.17
CA THR A 139 -8.47 -16.07 -11.53
C THR A 139 -8.99 -17.15 -12.48
N GLU A 140 -9.11 -18.39 -12.02
CA GLU A 140 -9.70 -19.48 -12.81
C GLU A 140 -11.14 -19.14 -13.19
N LEU A 141 -11.95 -18.67 -12.24
CA LEU A 141 -13.32 -18.22 -12.51
C LEU A 141 -13.40 -17.04 -13.49
N ASN A 142 -12.41 -16.14 -13.48
CA ASN A 142 -12.38 -14.97 -14.35
C ASN A 142 -11.83 -15.24 -15.76
N THR A 143 -11.04 -16.32 -15.93
CA THR A 143 -10.38 -16.64 -17.20
C THR A 143 -11.12 -17.74 -17.97
N SER A 144 -11.95 -18.54 -17.30
CA SER A 144 -12.72 -19.62 -17.92
C SER A 144 -14.20 -19.26 -18.05
N ASP A 145 -14.56 -18.66 -19.19
CA ASP A 145 -15.95 -18.33 -19.54
C ASP A 145 -16.88 -19.54 -19.42
N GLN A 146 -16.40 -20.71 -19.85
CA GLN A 146 -17.15 -21.97 -19.80
C GLN A 146 -17.44 -22.43 -18.36
N LEU A 147 -16.52 -22.24 -17.42
CA LEU A 147 -16.72 -22.62 -16.03
C LEU A 147 -17.77 -21.73 -15.37
N TYR A 148 -17.68 -20.42 -15.60
CA TYR A 148 -18.66 -19.46 -15.11
C TYR A 148 -20.07 -19.75 -15.66
N GLN A 149 -20.18 -19.94 -16.98
CA GLN A 149 -21.46 -20.24 -17.63
C GLN A 149 -22.06 -21.56 -17.12
N LYS A 150 -21.23 -22.60 -16.90
CA LYS A 150 -21.66 -23.89 -16.36
C LYS A 150 -22.12 -23.82 -14.90
N LEU A 151 -21.51 -22.96 -14.08
CA LEU A 151 -21.93 -22.75 -12.68
C LEU A 151 -23.23 -21.93 -12.56
N VAL A 152 -23.43 -20.94 -13.45
CA VAL A 152 -24.64 -20.10 -13.46
C VAL A 152 -25.82 -20.82 -14.09
N ASN A 153 -25.61 -21.52 -15.22
CA ASN A 153 -26.64 -22.26 -15.94
C ASN A 153 -26.29 -23.75 -16.06
N PRO A 154 -26.36 -24.52 -14.96
CA PRO A 154 -25.92 -25.92 -14.92
C PRO A 154 -26.75 -26.86 -15.82
N HIS A 155 -27.89 -26.40 -16.34
CA HIS A 155 -28.78 -27.15 -17.22
C HIS A 155 -28.52 -26.94 -18.72
N LEU A 156 -27.75 -25.92 -19.11
CA LEU A 156 -27.34 -25.72 -20.50
C LEU A 156 -26.13 -26.63 -20.80
N LYS A 157 -26.33 -27.66 -21.62
CA LYS A 157 -25.25 -28.54 -22.11
C LYS A 157 -24.81 -28.08 -23.50
N GLY A 158 -23.58 -27.57 -23.59
CA GLY A 158 -22.76 -27.50 -24.81
C GLY A 158 -23.17 -26.44 -25.85
N GLU A 159 -22.25 -25.53 -26.15
CA GLU A 159 -21.86 -25.35 -27.54
C GLU A 159 -20.39 -25.77 -27.57
N ASP A 160 -20.13 -26.92 -28.20
CA ASP A 160 -18.78 -27.45 -28.47
C ASP A 160 -18.05 -26.58 -29.50
#